data_AF-A0A7H4LF65-F1
#
_entry.id   AF-A0A7H4LF65-F1
#
_cell.length_a   1.000
_cell.length_b   1.000
_cell.length_c   1.000
_cell.angle_alpha   90.00
_cell.angle_beta   90.00
_cell.angle_gamma   90.00
#
_symmetry.space_group_name_H-M   'P 1'
#
loop_
_entity.id
_entity.type
_entity.pdbx_description
1 polymer ?
#
loop_
_entity_poly.entity_id
_entity_poly.type
_entity_poly.pdbx_seq_one_letter_code
_entity_poly.pdbx_strand_id
1 'polypeptide(L)'
;MAVQKRKEVTFPHPKLHSHPKEWNQTWFYCKDTSPTDENPLPGYRPHRLSNTHPFPQRLTTKERANYAPQLSKLRAFMANRLTGVDLARCLISWSILPLSRRSGLMCEYTGSLKDAQRHIDIQLTDAEVTEAVKKMLNKPEAVCGQTGLLPLCTFNNREL
;
A
#
# COMPACT_ATOMS: atom_id res chain seq x y z
N MET A 1 -12.77 -9.66 -14.29
CA MET A 1 -11.99 -8.90 -15.28
C MET A 1 -10.93 -9.82 -15.87
N ALA A 2 -11.05 -10.16 -17.14
CA ALA A 2 -10.06 -10.97 -17.85
C ALA A 2 -9.13 -10.03 -18.61
N VAL A 3 -7.83 -10.10 -18.33
CA VAL A 3 -6.81 -9.33 -19.05
C VAL A 3 -6.68 -9.93 -20.46
N GLN A 4 -7.00 -9.14 -21.48
CA GLN A 4 -6.93 -9.58 -22.88
C GLN A 4 -5.45 -9.60 -23.32
N LYS A 5 -5.00 -10.75 -23.85
CA LYS A 5 -3.60 -10.98 -24.22
C LYS A 5 -3.36 -10.70 -25.71
N ARG A 6 -2.21 -10.12 -26.06
CA ARG A 6 -1.69 -10.18 -27.44
C ARG A 6 -1.22 -11.61 -27.74
N LYS A 7 -1.40 -12.04 -29.00
CA LYS A 7 -0.95 -13.34 -29.49
C LYS A 7 0.56 -13.47 -29.21
N GLU A 8 0.97 -14.60 -28.61
CA GLU A 8 2.36 -14.97 -28.28
C GLU A 8 3.00 -14.33 -27.03
N VAL A 9 2.29 -13.49 -26.27
CA VAL A 9 2.80 -12.98 -24.98
C VAL A 9 2.40 -13.91 -23.84
N THR A 10 3.37 -14.69 -23.35
CA THR A 10 3.21 -15.49 -22.12
C THR A 10 3.57 -14.61 -20.93
N PHE A 11 2.57 -14.12 -20.19
CA PHE A 11 2.83 -13.53 -18.87
C PHE A 11 3.34 -14.63 -17.93
N PRO A 12 4.41 -14.38 -17.14
CA PRO A 12 4.80 -15.31 -16.08
C PRO A 12 3.62 -15.49 -15.12
N HIS A 13 3.41 -16.73 -14.67
CA HIS A 13 2.35 -17.06 -13.72
C HIS A 13 2.52 -16.19 -12.46
N PRO A 14 1.52 -15.38 -12.04
CA PRO A 14 1.63 -14.58 -10.84
C PRO A 14 1.44 -15.49 -9.62
N LYS A 15 2.44 -16.31 -9.31
CA LYS A 15 2.56 -16.89 -7.97
C LYS A 15 3.10 -15.80 -7.07
N LEU A 16 2.20 -15.13 -6.35
CA LEU A 16 2.59 -14.34 -5.18
C LEU A 16 3.20 -15.32 -4.18
N HIS A 17 4.53 -15.29 -4.06
CA HIS A 17 5.22 -16.07 -3.05
C HIS A 17 4.65 -15.72 -1.66
N SER A 18 4.53 -16.67 -0.74
CA SER A 18 3.97 -16.38 0.60
C SER A 18 4.97 -15.67 1.51
N HIS A 19 6.25 -15.74 1.18
CA HIS A 19 7.34 -15.22 2.01
C HIS A 19 7.89 -13.88 1.47
N PRO A 20 7.94 -12.80 2.27
CA PRO A 20 8.37 -11.46 1.83
C PRO A 20 9.75 -11.41 1.15
N LYS A 21 10.65 -12.33 1.53
CA LYS A 21 12.00 -12.45 0.96
C LYS A 21 12.03 -12.95 -0.49
N GLU A 22 10.95 -13.55 -0.97
CA GLU A 22 10.81 -14.09 -2.33
C GLU A 22 10.02 -13.15 -3.25
N TRP A 23 9.37 -12.12 -2.70
CA TRP A 23 8.57 -11.17 -3.48
C TRP A 23 9.43 -10.39 -4.48
N ASN A 24 10.67 -10.09 -4.11
CA ASN A 24 11.72 -9.50 -4.95
C ASN A 24 12.04 -10.27 -6.25
N GLN A 25 11.56 -11.52 -6.43
CA GLN A 25 11.76 -12.31 -7.64
C GLN A 25 10.66 -12.13 -8.69
N THR A 26 9.58 -11.39 -8.39
CA THR A 26 8.32 -11.42 -9.16
C THR A 26 7.89 -10.06 -9.72
N TRP A 27 8.75 -9.05 -9.75
CA TRP A 27 8.35 -7.69 -10.12
C TRP A 27 8.31 -7.46 -11.64
N PHE A 28 7.24 -6.81 -12.10
CA PHE A 28 7.11 -6.24 -13.45
C PHE A 28 7.75 -4.84 -13.47
N TYR A 29 8.59 -4.55 -14.47
CA TYR A 29 9.13 -3.22 -14.69
C TYR A 29 8.19 -2.38 -15.57
N CYS A 30 7.91 -1.14 -15.18
CA CYS A 30 7.23 -0.14 -16.00
C CYS A 30 8.24 0.92 -16.47
N LYS A 31 7.99 1.55 -17.60
CA LYS A 31 8.76 2.73 -18.04
C LYS A 31 8.33 3.91 -17.18
N ASP A 32 9.29 4.49 -16.45
CA ASP A 32 9.02 5.66 -15.62
C ASP A 32 8.75 6.89 -16.49
N THR A 33 7.59 7.52 -16.30
CA THR A 33 7.16 8.76 -16.96
C THR A 33 6.91 9.87 -15.93
N SER A 34 7.43 9.73 -14.71
CA SER A 34 7.32 10.77 -13.69
C SER A 34 7.99 12.08 -14.15
N PRO A 35 7.38 13.24 -13.88
CA PRO A 35 7.97 14.53 -14.23
C PRO A 35 9.25 14.82 -13.43
N THR A 36 10.09 15.73 -13.95
CA THR A 36 11.47 16.00 -13.50
C THR A 36 11.58 16.46 -12.05
N ASP A 37 10.49 16.94 -11.46
CA ASP A 37 10.37 17.46 -10.10
C ASP A 37 9.98 16.40 -9.05
N GLU A 38 9.74 15.14 -9.46
CA GLU A 38 9.43 14.04 -8.55
C GLU A 38 10.60 13.09 -8.35
N ASN A 39 10.63 12.44 -7.18
CA ASN A 39 11.54 11.34 -6.93
C ASN A 39 11.17 10.19 -7.89
N PRO A 40 11.99 9.88 -8.90
CA PRO A 40 11.61 8.90 -9.91
C PRO A 40 11.36 7.57 -9.23
N LEU A 41 10.43 6.78 -9.78
CA LEU A 41 10.41 5.36 -9.45
C LEU A 41 11.84 4.85 -9.69
N PRO A 42 12.40 3.99 -8.82
CA PRO A 42 13.79 3.54 -8.97
C PRO A 42 13.98 3.11 -10.42
N GLY A 43 14.76 3.92 -11.16
CA GLY A 43 14.61 4.04 -12.61
C GLY A 43 14.70 2.67 -13.29
N TYR A 44 13.98 2.51 -14.41
CA TYR A 44 14.09 1.31 -15.24
C TYR A 44 15.56 0.91 -15.39
N ARG A 45 15.92 -0.26 -14.86
CA ARG A 45 17.26 -0.82 -15.02
C ARG A 45 17.15 -1.97 -16.01
N PRO A 46 17.93 -1.97 -17.10
CA PRO A 46 17.93 -3.08 -18.05
C PRO A 46 18.45 -4.37 -17.42
N HIS A 47 19.06 -4.31 -16.24
CA HIS A 47 19.66 -5.44 -15.54
C HIS A 47 19.11 -5.51 -14.12
N ARG A 48 18.87 -6.73 -13.64
CA ARG A 48 18.45 -7.02 -12.27
C ARG A 48 19.44 -6.41 -11.29
N LEU A 49 18.96 -5.76 -10.22
CA LEU A 49 19.82 -5.38 -9.10
C LEU A 49 20.52 -6.65 -8.59
N SER A 50 21.85 -6.57 -8.47
CA SER A 50 22.61 -7.67 -7.88
C SER A 50 22.01 -8.03 -6.51
N ASN A 51 22.05 -9.31 -6.14
CA ASN A 51 21.71 -9.74 -4.79
C ASN A 51 22.60 -9.09 -3.71
N THR A 52 23.71 -8.49 -4.11
CA THR A 52 24.62 -7.69 -3.26
C THR A 52 24.33 -6.19 -3.28
N HIS A 53 23.25 -5.72 -3.93
CA HIS A 53 22.91 -4.30 -3.93
C HIS A 53 22.65 -3.83 -2.48
N PRO A 54 23.34 -2.79 -1.99
CA PRO A 54 23.12 -2.31 -0.64
C PRO A 54 21.68 -1.81 -0.54
N PHE A 55 20.91 -2.42 0.36
CA PHE A 55 19.66 -1.82 0.78
C PHE A 55 19.94 -0.42 1.34
N PRO A 56 19.01 0.55 1.17
CA PRO A 56 19.12 1.82 1.86
C PRO A 56 19.40 1.56 3.33
N GLN A 57 20.46 2.19 3.85
CA GLN A 57 20.96 1.93 5.19
C GLN A 57 19.84 2.21 6.19
N ARG A 58 19.79 1.44 7.29
CA ARG A 58 18.87 1.75 8.40
C ARG A 58 19.08 3.21 8.78
N LEU A 59 17.99 3.94 9.00
CA LEU A 59 18.02 5.32 9.48
C LEU A 59 19.01 5.42 10.64
N THR A 60 19.94 6.36 10.52
CA THR A 60 20.89 6.68 11.58
C THR A 60 20.15 7.12 12.84
N THR A 61 20.79 7.06 14.00
CA THR A 61 20.17 7.52 15.26
C THR A 61 19.66 8.96 15.16
N LYS A 62 20.37 9.82 14.42
CA LYS A 62 20.02 11.22 14.18
C LYS A 62 18.78 11.34 13.29
N GLU A 63 18.72 10.62 12.17
CA GLU A 63 17.53 10.62 11.29
C GLU A 63 16.32 10.00 11.99
N ARG A 64 16.54 8.93 12.77
CA ARG A 64 15.47 8.25 13.51
C ARG A 64 14.87 9.15 14.59
N ALA A 65 15.64 10.05 15.18
CA ALA A 65 15.14 11.05 16.12
C ALA A 65 14.13 12.01 15.47
N ASN A 66 14.34 12.40 14.21
CA ASN A 66 13.41 13.26 13.46
C ASN A 66 12.04 12.60 13.26
N TYR A 67 11.98 11.26 13.26
CA TYR A 67 10.76 10.48 13.08
C TYR A 67 10.25 9.84 14.37
N ALA A 68 10.84 10.18 15.53
CA ALA A 68 10.49 9.54 16.80
C ALA A 68 8.98 9.64 17.14
N PRO A 69 8.30 10.79 16.94
CA PRO A 69 6.86 10.89 17.17
C PRO A 69 6.04 9.95 16.29
N GLN A 70 6.34 9.89 14.99
CA GLN A 70 5.65 9.04 14.03
C GLN A 70 5.89 7.56 14.32
N LEU A 71 7.13 7.19 14.67
CA LEU A 71 7.49 5.83 15.08
C LEU A 71 6.79 5.41 16.37
N SER A 72 6.60 6.33 17.32
CA SER A 72 5.82 6.07 18.53
C SER A 72 4.34 5.82 18.21
N LYS A 73 3.75 6.64 17.33
CA LYS A 73 2.37 6.45 16.86
C LYS A 73 2.18 5.11 16.14
N LEU A 74 3.14 4.71 15.30
CA LEU A 74 3.14 3.40 14.65
C LEU A 74 3.23 2.24 15.66
N ARG A 75 4.07 2.36 16.70
CA ARG A 75 4.13 1.37 17.79
C ARG A 75 2.83 1.29 18.56
N ALA A 76 2.19 2.42 18.84
CA ALA A 76 0.88 2.46 19.49
C ALA A 76 -0.18 1.76 18.63
N PHE A 77 -0.21 2.00 17.32
CA PHE A 77 -1.11 1.27 16.42
C PHE A 77 -0.87 -0.24 16.44
N MET A 78 0.39 -0.68 16.39
CA MET A 78 0.71 -2.12 16.48
C MET A 78 0.32 -2.71 17.83
N ALA A 79 0.54 -1.99 18.94
CA ALA A 79 0.12 -2.42 20.27
C ALA A 79 -1.40 -2.54 20.38
N ASN A 80 -2.13 -1.65 19.71
CA ASN A 80 -3.59 -1.70 19.56
C ASN A 80 -4.07 -2.66 18.47
N ARG A 81 -3.25 -3.66 18.12
CA ARG A 81 -3.58 -4.77 17.19
C ARG A 81 -3.90 -4.33 15.76
N LEU A 82 -3.39 -3.19 15.29
CA LEU A 82 -3.46 -2.85 13.87
C LEU A 82 -2.76 -3.94 13.05
N THR A 83 -3.50 -4.57 12.15
CA THR A 83 -3.03 -5.62 11.25
C THR A 83 -2.97 -5.13 9.80
N GLY A 84 -2.30 -5.91 8.94
CA GLY A 84 -2.32 -5.66 7.50
C GLY A 84 -3.73 -5.77 6.88
N VAL A 85 -4.66 -6.48 7.53
CA VAL A 85 -6.07 -6.56 7.09
C VAL A 85 -6.75 -5.22 7.29
N ASP A 86 -6.51 -4.56 8.41
CA ASP A 86 -7.07 -3.24 8.72
C ASP A 86 -6.57 -2.18 7.74
N LEU A 87 -5.27 -2.24 7.40
CA LEU A 87 -4.69 -1.35 6.40
C LEU A 87 -5.27 -1.58 5.01
N ALA A 88 -5.42 -2.84 4.59
CA ALA A 88 -6.05 -3.21 3.32
C ALA A 88 -7.50 -2.72 3.24
N ARG A 89 -8.27 -2.97 4.30
CA ARG A 89 -9.67 -2.55 4.43
C ARG A 89 -9.80 -1.03 4.35
N CYS A 90 -8.92 -0.31 5.05
CA CYS A 90 -8.82 1.14 5.03
C CYS A 90 -8.54 1.69 3.62
N LEU A 91 -7.57 1.12 2.91
CA LEU A 91 -7.23 1.55 1.55
C LEU A 91 -8.38 1.29 0.55
N ILE A 92 -9.02 0.12 0.65
CA ILE A 92 -10.12 -0.26 -0.23
C ILE A 92 -11.37 0.57 0.06
N SER A 93 -11.77 0.72 1.32
CA SER A 93 -12.97 1.50 1.69
C SER A 93 -12.86 2.97 1.27
N TRP A 94 -11.63 3.50 1.32
CA TRP A 94 -11.34 4.86 0.87
C TRP A 94 -11.13 4.96 -0.64
N SER A 95 -11.13 3.83 -1.36
CA SER A 95 -10.80 3.80 -2.79
C SER A 95 -9.46 4.49 -3.07
N ILE A 96 -8.43 4.18 -2.28
CA ILE A 96 -7.07 4.69 -2.46
C ILE A 96 -6.18 3.57 -2.97
N LEU A 97 -5.52 3.82 -4.11
CA LEU A 97 -4.52 2.90 -4.63
C LEU A 97 -3.21 3.06 -3.84
N PRO A 98 -2.62 1.98 -3.29
CA PRO A 98 -1.40 2.09 -2.48
C PRO A 98 -0.22 2.70 -3.23
N LEU A 99 -0.14 2.47 -4.54
CA LEU A 99 0.97 2.88 -5.40
C LEU A 99 0.58 3.96 -6.42
N SER A 100 -0.58 4.61 -6.29
CA SER A 100 -0.89 5.75 -7.17
C SER A 100 -0.12 7.00 -6.74
N ARG A 101 0.19 7.85 -7.72
CA ARG A 101 0.60 9.23 -7.47
C ARG A 101 -0.49 9.95 -6.67
N ARG A 102 -0.11 10.73 -5.66
CA ARG A 102 -1.03 11.45 -4.78
C ARG A 102 -0.70 12.93 -4.79
N SER A 103 -1.73 13.77 -4.76
CA SER A 103 -1.60 15.22 -4.67
C SER A 103 -1.25 15.70 -3.26
N GLY A 104 -1.37 14.83 -2.24
CA GLY A 104 -1.10 15.14 -0.84
C GLY A 104 -0.66 13.92 -0.03
N LEU A 105 -0.37 14.14 1.25
CA LEU A 105 0.07 13.08 2.16
C LEU A 105 -1.11 12.23 2.62
N MET A 106 -0.89 10.94 2.82
CA MET A 106 -1.96 10.01 3.26
C MET A 106 -2.61 10.41 4.59
N CYS A 107 -1.87 11.07 5.49
CA CYS A 107 -2.40 11.55 6.77
C CYS A 107 -3.29 12.79 6.64
N GLU A 108 -3.31 13.43 5.47
CA GLU A 108 -4.19 14.58 5.16
C GLU A 108 -5.52 14.10 4.57
N TYR A 109 -5.74 12.79 4.47
CA TYR A 109 -6.99 12.24 3.97
C TYR A 109 -8.18 12.73 4.79
N THR A 110 -9.13 13.34 4.09
CA THR A 110 -10.28 14.04 4.69
C THR A 110 -11.46 13.13 4.98
N GLY A 111 -11.49 11.92 4.41
CA GLY A 111 -12.67 11.05 4.44
C GLY A 111 -13.76 11.42 3.44
N SER A 112 -13.62 12.53 2.71
CA SER A 112 -14.58 12.97 1.70
C SER A 112 -14.62 12.00 0.52
N LEU A 113 -15.81 11.79 -0.06
CA LEU A 113 -15.97 11.04 -1.31
C LEU A 113 -15.33 11.76 -2.51
N LYS A 114 -15.12 13.07 -2.41
CA LYS A 114 -14.49 13.91 -3.44
C LYS A 114 -13.02 14.22 -3.11
N ASP A 115 -12.43 13.50 -2.17
CA ASP A 115 -11.03 13.69 -1.81
C ASP A 115 -10.14 13.32 -3.00
N ALA A 116 -9.22 14.22 -3.37
CA ALA A 116 -8.35 14.05 -4.53
C ALA A 116 -7.42 12.82 -4.44
N GLN A 117 -7.25 12.24 -3.25
CA GLN A 117 -6.50 10.99 -3.06
C GLN A 117 -7.28 9.74 -3.48
N ARG A 118 -8.61 9.83 -3.65
CA ARG A 118 -9.44 8.71 -4.13
C ARG A 118 -9.28 8.58 -5.64
N HIS A 119 -9.25 7.35 -6.13
CA HIS A 119 -9.30 7.09 -7.57
C HIS A 119 -10.73 7.06 -8.12
N ILE A 120 -11.73 7.01 -7.25
CA ILE A 120 -13.14 7.01 -7.60
C ILE A 120 -14.00 7.56 -6.45
N ASP A 121 -15.06 8.27 -6.82
CA ASP A 121 -16.00 8.94 -5.91
C ASP A 121 -17.19 8.02 -5.52
N ILE A 122 -16.97 6.71 -5.51
CA ILE A 122 -17.97 5.72 -5.12
C ILE A 122 -17.74 5.30 -3.68
N GLN A 123 -18.81 5.29 -2.89
CA GLN A 123 -18.80 4.71 -1.55
C GLN A 123 -19.04 3.21 -1.67
N LEU A 124 -18.04 2.41 -1.28
CA LEU A 124 -18.18 0.97 -1.20
C LEU A 124 -18.97 0.59 0.06
N THR A 125 -19.82 -0.42 -0.07
CA THR A 125 -20.51 -1.05 1.06
C THR A 125 -19.53 -1.94 1.84
N ASP A 126 -19.88 -2.23 3.09
CA ASP A 126 -19.05 -3.06 3.97
C ASP A 126 -18.81 -4.47 3.40
N ALA A 127 -19.83 -5.04 2.74
CA ALA A 127 -19.76 -6.33 2.08
C ALA A 127 -18.79 -6.30 0.89
N GLU A 128 -18.84 -5.26 0.05
CA GLU A 128 -17.93 -5.10 -1.09
C GLU A 128 -16.48 -4.94 -0.64
N VAL A 129 -16.25 -4.14 0.42
CA VAL A 129 -14.91 -3.98 1.00
C VAL A 129 -14.41 -5.32 1.55
N THR A 130 -15.25 -6.05 2.29
CA THR A 130 -14.88 -7.34 2.89
C THR A 130 -14.51 -8.37 1.82
N GLU A 131 -15.31 -8.50 0.76
CA GLU A 131 -15.03 -9.41 -0.35
C GLU A 131 -13.76 -9.01 -1.12
N ALA A 132 -13.53 -7.71 -1.34
CA ALA A 132 -12.31 -7.23 -1.98
C ALA A 132 -11.05 -7.52 -1.14
N VAL A 133 -11.09 -7.29 0.18
CA VAL A 133 -9.98 -7.58 1.10
C VAL A 133 -9.71 -9.08 1.17
N LYS A 134 -10.75 -9.90 1.27
CA LYS A 134 -10.68 -11.38 1.25
C LYS A 134 -9.98 -11.86 -0.01
N LYS A 135 -10.37 -11.35 -1.17
CA LYS A 135 -9.76 -11.69 -2.46
C LYS A 135 -8.31 -11.23 -2.57
N MET A 136 -7.99 -10.05 -2.06
CA MET A 136 -6.64 -9.48 -2.14
C MET A 136 -5.65 -10.19 -1.21
N LEU A 137 -6.08 -10.54 0.01
CA LEU A 137 -5.21 -11.11 1.04
C LEU A 137 -5.30 -12.63 1.15
N ASN A 138 -6.25 -13.27 0.45
CA ASN A 138 -6.55 -14.69 0.54
C ASN A 138 -6.74 -15.18 2.00
N LYS A 139 -7.52 -14.39 2.77
CA LYS A 139 -7.82 -14.68 4.19
C LYS A 139 -9.30 -15.00 4.40
N PRO A 140 -9.67 -15.72 5.48
CA PRO A 140 -11.07 -16.00 5.79
C PRO A 140 -11.88 -14.73 6.02
N GLU A 141 -13.16 -14.77 5.61
CA GLU A 141 -14.09 -13.64 5.74
C GLU A 141 -14.27 -13.20 7.20
N ALA A 142 -14.29 -14.14 8.15
CA ALA A 142 -14.34 -13.85 9.58
C ALA A 142 -13.18 -12.98 10.09
N VAL A 143 -12.06 -12.94 9.36
CA VAL A 143 -10.91 -12.07 9.64
C VAL A 143 -11.01 -10.75 8.87
N CYS A 144 -11.48 -10.78 7.62
CA CYS A 144 -11.58 -9.60 6.76
C CYS A 144 -12.78 -8.68 7.07
N GLY A 145 -13.85 -9.23 7.65
CA GLY A 145 -15.05 -8.49 8.06
C GLY A 145 -14.93 -7.83 9.43
N GLN A 146 -13.84 -8.08 10.17
CA GLN A 146 -13.59 -7.38 11.42
C GLN A 146 -13.20 -5.93 11.14
N THR A 147 -13.91 -5.00 11.77
CA THR A 147 -13.60 -3.57 11.68
C THR A 147 -12.47 -3.25 12.66
N GLY A 148 -11.24 -3.15 12.17
CA GLY A 148 -10.13 -2.64 12.96
C GLY A 148 -10.04 -1.11 12.97
N LEU A 149 -9.02 -0.60 13.65
CA LEU A 149 -8.72 0.83 13.72
C LEU A 149 -8.49 1.42 12.33
N LEU A 150 -8.86 2.68 12.16
CA LEU A 150 -8.60 3.46 10.95
C LEU A 150 -7.32 4.31 11.17
N PRO A 151 -6.12 3.87 10.76
CA PRO A 151 -4.87 4.49 11.23
C PRO A 151 -4.57 5.88 10.66
N LEU A 152 -5.25 6.29 9.57
CA LEU A 152 -4.80 7.39 8.70
C LEU A 152 -5.85 8.50 8.52
N CYS A 153 -6.96 8.44 9.26
CA CYS A 153 -8.04 9.39 9.10
C CYS A 153 -7.87 10.57 10.05
N THR A 154 -8.01 11.80 9.52
CA THR A 154 -7.99 13.03 10.32
C THR A 154 -9.04 13.03 11.44
N PHE A 155 -10.16 12.31 11.28
CA PHE A 155 -11.16 12.11 12.33
C PHE A 155 -10.62 11.36 13.56
N ASN A 156 -9.55 10.59 13.43
CA ASN A 156 -8.93 9.85 14.54
C ASN A 156 -7.83 10.64 15.27
N ASN A 157 -7.60 11.90 14.91
CA ASN A 157 -6.66 12.77 15.62
C ASN A 157 -7.18 13.25 16.99
N ARG A 158 -8.35 12.80 17.46
CA ARG A 158 -8.89 13.27 18.74
C ARG A 158 -8.53 12.43 19.96
N GLU A 159 -8.17 11.15 19.84
CA GLU A 159 -7.76 10.36 21.01
C GLU A 159 -6.80 9.23 20.62
N LEU A 160 -5.49 9.54 20.57
CA LEU A 160 -4.37 8.59 20.74
C LEU A 160 -3.10 9.37 21.12
#